data_AF-A0A087SYZ2-F1
#
_entry.id   AF-A0A087SYZ2-F1
#
_cell.length_a   1.000
_cell.length_b   1.000
_cell.length_c   1.000
_cell.angle_alpha   90.00
_cell.angle_beta   90.00
_cell.angle_gamma   90.00
#
_symmetry.space_group_name_H-M   'P 1'
#
loop_
_entity.id
_entity.type
_entity.pdbx_description
1 polymer ?
#
loop_
_entity_poly.entity_id
_entity_poly.type
_entity_poly.pdbx_seq_one_letter_code
_entity_poly.pdbx_strand_id
1 'polypeptide(L)'
;MASRLERLFSLLENGSSPLTRKAAAVQLGEVQKLHPHELQNLLSKLRRYLYHSNWDTRIAAGQAVEAIISNVPEWKPNGVLIKKECDNTEVHDTALAGRMKFSEFDIDKVMKNGSNLLACESINVDVFENTDMDPQEHLARQREMLNKHLGLNFSSFIGLDTNYLSVEDFELGQKP
;
A
#
# COMPACT_ATOMS: atom_id res chain seq x y z
N MET A 1 3.79 -18.21 26.33
CA MET A 1 3.19 -17.08 27.09
C MET A 1 2.96 -15.96 26.10
N ALA A 2 1.74 -15.44 25.95
CA ALA A 2 1.46 -14.39 24.97
C ALA A 2 2.03 -13.03 25.43
N SER A 3 2.71 -12.33 24.52
CA SER A 3 3.26 -10.99 24.77
C SER A 3 2.12 -9.97 25.02
N ARG A 4 2.44 -8.82 25.64
CA ARG A 4 1.42 -7.76 25.88
C ARG A 4 0.85 -7.25 24.55
N LEU A 5 1.69 -7.16 23.52
CA LEU A 5 1.29 -6.77 22.17
C LEU A 5 0.37 -7.81 21.51
N GLU A 6 0.67 -9.11 21.63
CA GLU A 6 -0.23 -10.17 21.14
C GLU A 6 -1.61 -10.14 21.79
N ARG A 7 -1.68 -9.78 23.08
CA ARG A 7 -2.98 -9.61 23.75
C ARG A 7 -3.77 -8.45 23.18
N LEU A 8 -3.13 -7.33 22.82
CA LEU A 8 -3.82 -6.22 22.16
C LEU A 8 -4.42 -6.64 20.81
N PHE A 9 -3.65 -7.37 20.00
CA PHE A 9 -4.15 -7.92 18.74
C PHE A 9 -5.27 -8.94 18.95
N SER A 10 -5.16 -9.81 19.94
CA SER A 10 -6.23 -10.76 20.29
C SER A 10 -7.50 -10.04 20.80
N LEU A 11 -7.36 -8.90 21.48
CA LEU A 11 -8.50 -8.08 21.92
C LEU A 11 -9.22 -7.38 20.75
N LEU A 12 -8.54 -7.12 19.63
CA LEU A 12 -9.23 -6.64 18.42
C LEU A 12 -10.20 -7.69 17.86
N GLU A 13 -9.84 -8.97 17.96
CA GLU A 13 -10.63 -10.09 17.45
C GLU A 13 -11.69 -10.55 18.47
N ASN A 14 -11.25 -10.85 19.68
CA ASN A 14 -12.06 -11.48 20.74
C ASN A 14 -12.62 -10.49 21.76
N GLY A 15 -12.46 -9.19 21.54
CA GLY A 15 -13.01 -8.16 22.43
C GLY A 15 -14.53 -8.29 22.55
N SER A 16 -15.03 -8.43 23.78
CA SER A 16 -16.45 -8.71 24.05
C SER A 16 -17.39 -7.56 23.71
N SER A 17 -16.86 -6.33 23.57
CA SER A 17 -17.63 -5.14 23.18
C SER A 17 -16.89 -4.27 22.16
N PRO A 18 -17.60 -3.48 21.34
CA PRO A 18 -16.98 -2.52 20.43
C PRO A 18 -16.08 -1.51 21.15
N LEU A 19 -16.45 -1.11 22.37
CA LEU A 19 -15.65 -0.21 23.21
C LEU A 19 -14.31 -0.85 23.59
N THR A 20 -14.30 -2.14 23.97
CA THR A 20 -13.05 -2.85 24.30
C THR A 20 -12.13 -3.00 23.09
N ARG A 21 -12.68 -3.25 21.90
CA ARG A 21 -11.90 -3.32 20.66
C ARG A 21 -11.30 -1.96 20.31
N LYS A 22 -12.09 -0.89 20.43
CA LYS A 22 -11.62 0.49 20.23
C LYS A 22 -10.54 0.88 21.22
N ALA A 23 -10.68 0.51 22.49
CA ALA A 23 -9.65 0.77 23.50
C ALA A 23 -8.33 0.04 23.18
N ALA A 24 -8.40 -1.21 22.71
CA ALA A 24 -7.22 -1.96 22.25
C ALA A 24 -6.56 -1.30 21.03
N ALA A 25 -7.36 -0.82 20.06
CA ALA A 25 -6.88 -0.07 18.91
C ALA A 25 -6.14 1.22 19.30
N VAL A 26 -6.69 2.00 20.22
CA VAL A 26 -6.03 3.20 20.75
C VAL A 26 -4.71 2.86 21.44
N GLN A 27 -4.66 1.76 22.19
CA GLN A 27 -3.41 1.31 22.83
C GLN A 27 -2.34 0.90 21.82
N LEU A 28 -2.71 0.32 20.66
CA LEU A 28 -1.75 0.07 19.58
C LEU A 28 -1.17 1.37 19.01
N GLY A 29 -1.96 2.43 18.93
CA GLY A 29 -1.48 3.77 18.57
C GLY A 29 -0.46 4.33 19.56
N GLU A 30 -0.73 4.20 20.86
CA GLU A 30 0.23 4.60 21.90
C GLU A 30 1.52 3.79 21.86
N VAL A 31 1.46 2.49 21.50
CA VAL A 31 2.65 1.67 21.27
C VAL A 31 3.49 2.23 20.12
N GLN A 32 2.87 2.64 19.01
CA GLN A 32 3.57 3.28 17.89
C GLN A 32 4.27 4.59 18.33
N LYS A 33 3.59 5.39 19.16
CA LYS A 33 4.16 6.64 19.68
C LYS A 33 5.41 6.40 20.53
N LEU A 34 5.41 5.34 21.34
CA LEU A 34 6.56 4.96 22.18
C LEU A 34 7.68 4.29 21.39
N HIS A 35 7.34 3.52 20.35
CA HIS A 35 8.28 2.75 19.54
C HIS A 35 8.14 3.03 18.04
N PRO A 36 8.56 4.23 17.54
CA PRO A 36 8.35 4.60 16.14
C PRO A 36 9.03 3.68 15.11
N HIS A 37 10.12 3.01 15.50
CA HIS A 37 10.90 2.11 14.66
C HIS A 37 10.19 0.79 14.35
N GLU A 38 9.16 0.41 15.12
CA GLU A 38 8.43 -0.85 14.92
C GLU A 38 7.18 -0.71 14.04
N LEU A 39 6.94 0.46 13.43
CA LEU A 39 5.75 0.74 12.62
C LEU A 39 5.47 -0.34 11.58
N GLN A 40 6.49 -0.74 10.82
CA GLN A 40 6.35 -1.74 9.75
C GLN A 40 5.96 -3.11 10.31
N ASN A 41 6.50 -3.49 11.47
CA ASN A 41 6.16 -4.74 12.15
C ASN A 41 4.71 -4.71 12.66
N LEU A 42 4.30 -3.58 13.24
CA LEU A 42 2.95 -3.36 13.75
C LEU A 42 1.91 -3.45 12.61
N LEU A 43 2.15 -2.76 11.51
CA LEU A 43 1.28 -2.76 10.33
C LEU A 43 1.24 -4.14 9.65
N SER A 44 2.38 -4.82 9.54
CA SER A 44 2.45 -6.18 8.99
C SER A 44 1.60 -7.16 9.80
N LYS A 45 1.66 -7.08 11.14
CA LYS A 45 0.80 -7.89 12.01
C LYS A 45 -0.67 -7.52 11.89
N LEU A 46 -0.97 -6.22 11.83
CA LEU A 46 -2.34 -5.70 11.72
C LEU A 46 -3.01 -6.07 10.38
N ARG A 47 -2.23 -6.17 9.29
CA ARG A 47 -2.72 -6.53 7.95
C ARG A 47 -3.58 -7.79 7.98
N ARG A 48 -3.20 -8.83 8.73
CA ARG A 48 -3.96 -10.08 8.84
C ARG A 48 -5.37 -9.88 9.39
N TYR A 49 -5.56 -8.90 10.28
CA TYR A 49 -6.85 -8.58 10.87
C TYR A 49 -7.76 -7.77 9.94
N LEU A 50 -7.21 -7.04 8.95
CA LEU A 50 -8.00 -6.33 7.94
C LEU A 50 -8.70 -7.27 6.97
N TYR A 51 -8.11 -8.45 6.71
CA TYR A 51 -8.67 -9.50 5.84
C TYR A 51 -9.40 -10.60 6.62
N HIS A 52 -9.65 -10.38 7.92
CA HIS A 52 -10.35 -11.35 8.74
C HIS A 52 -11.81 -11.55 8.26
N SER A 53 -12.34 -12.77 8.37
CA SER A 53 -13.70 -13.11 7.92
C SER A 53 -14.80 -12.36 8.70
N ASN A 54 -14.57 -12.13 9.99
CA ASN A 54 -15.46 -11.36 10.85
C ASN A 54 -15.45 -9.85 10.54
N TRP A 55 -16.62 -9.29 10.21
CA TRP A 55 -16.85 -7.86 9.95
C TRP A 55 -16.33 -6.97 11.09
N ASP A 56 -16.67 -7.34 12.31
CA ASP A 56 -16.35 -6.58 13.51
C ASP A 56 -14.84 -6.44 13.74
N THR A 57 -14.09 -7.52 13.48
CA THR A 57 -12.63 -7.53 13.55
C THR A 57 -12.02 -6.59 12.51
N ARG A 58 -12.60 -6.53 11.29
CA ARG A 58 -12.14 -5.60 10.24
C ARG A 58 -12.37 -4.15 10.63
N ILE A 59 -13.52 -3.83 11.24
CA ILE A 59 -13.80 -2.48 11.76
C ILE A 59 -12.82 -2.09 12.86
N ALA A 60 -12.57 -2.99 13.82
CA ALA A 60 -11.60 -2.76 14.89
C ALA A 60 -10.17 -2.58 14.36
N ALA A 61 -9.77 -3.38 13.36
CA ALA A 61 -8.48 -3.26 12.70
C ALA A 61 -8.34 -1.92 11.95
N GLY A 62 -9.39 -1.43 11.28
CA GLY A 62 -9.41 -0.11 10.67
C GLY A 62 -9.23 1.02 11.68
N GLN A 63 -9.90 0.93 12.84
CA GLN A 63 -9.69 1.88 13.95
C GLN A 63 -8.27 1.82 14.51
N ALA A 64 -7.64 0.64 14.53
CA ALA A 64 -6.24 0.49 14.93
C ALA A 64 -5.31 1.18 13.91
N VAL A 65 -5.56 1.05 12.61
CA VAL A 65 -4.81 1.76 11.57
C VAL A 65 -4.89 3.28 11.78
N GLU A 66 -6.10 3.80 12.01
CA GLU A 66 -6.32 5.23 12.30
C GLU A 66 -5.52 5.70 13.52
N ALA A 67 -5.58 4.97 14.64
CA ALA A 67 -4.88 5.30 15.87
C ALA A 67 -3.35 5.24 15.72
N ILE A 68 -2.84 4.29 14.92
CA ILE A 68 -1.42 4.18 14.61
C ILE A 68 -0.96 5.37 13.77
N ILE A 69 -1.64 5.65 12.66
CA ILE A 69 -1.27 6.72 11.71
C ILE A 69 -1.33 8.09 12.39
N SER A 70 -2.31 8.32 13.28
CA SER A 70 -2.43 9.56 14.05
C SER A 70 -1.20 9.87 14.91
N ASN A 71 -0.38 8.87 15.22
CA ASN A 71 0.86 9.00 15.99
C ASN A 71 2.14 8.96 15.12
N VAL A 72 2.01 8.82 13.80
CA VAL A 72 3.14 8.87 12.86
C VAL A 72 3.41 10.34 12.50
N PRO A 73 4.66 10.82 12.58
CA PRO A 73 4.98 12.19 12.18
C PRO A 73 4.68 12.41 10.70
N GLU A 74 4.20 13.61 10.37
CA GLU A 74 3.91 14.00 9.00
C GLU A 74 5.17 13.90 8.14
N TRP A 75 5.12 13.08 7.08
CA TRP A 75 6.22 12.96 6.14
C TRP A 75 6.25 14.21 5.24
N LYS A 76 7.24 15.07 5.48
CA LYS A 76 7.56 16.21 4.63
C LYS A 76 8.79 15.85 3.80
N PRO A 77 8.63 15.35 2.56
CA PRO A 77 9.78 15.18 1.69
C PRO A 77 10.41 16.56 1.50
N ASN A 78 11.71 16.66 1.81
CA ASN A 78 12.47 17.83 1.39
C ASN A 78 12.38 17.82 -0.13
N GLY A 79 11.65 18.79 -0.70
CA GLY A 79 11.58 18.95 -2.14
C GLY A 79 13.02 18.99 -2.64
N VAL A 80 13.42 17.98 -3.41
CA VAL A 80 14.69 18.04 -4.13
C VAL A 80 14.53 19.26 -5.03
N LEU A 81 15.20 20.35 -4.66
CA LEU A 81 15.36 21.50 -5.53
C LEU A 81 16.19 20.97 -6.70
N ILE A 82 15.51 20.44 -7.71
CA ILE A 82 16.10 20.26 -9.03
C ILE A 82 16.52 21.67 -9.42
N LYS A 83 17.83 21.96 -9.27
CA LYS A 83 18.43 23.14 -9.87
C LYS A 83 18.02 23.09 -11.33
N LYS A 84 17.14 24.02 -11.73
CA LYS A 84 16.91 24.35 -13.13
C LYS A 84 18.21 24.94 -13.65
N GLU A 85 19.17 24.09 -14.00
CA GLU A 85 20.16 24.46 -14.99
C GLU A 85 19.48 24.34 -16.35
N CYS A 86 19.46 25.47 -17.04
CA CYS A 86 18.84 25.65 -18.34
C CYS A 86 19.44 24.67 -19.36
N ASP A 87 18.66 23.70 -19.83
CA ASP A 87 18.74 23.28 -21.22
C ASP A 87 17.46 22.56 -21.66
N ASN A 88 17.15 22.66 -22.96
CA ASN A 88 15.96 22.11 -23.61
C ASN A 88 15.98 20.57 -23.68
N THR A 89 15.70 19.92 -22.56
CA THR A 89 15.42 18.49 -22.55
C THR A 89 14.16 18.29 -21.73
N GLU A 90 13.11 17.80 -22.37
CA GLU A 90 11.90 17.34 -21.72
C GLU A 90 12.33 16.44 -20.55
N VAL A 91 12.12 16.93 -19.33
CA VAL A 91 12.34 16.14 -18.12
C VAL A 91 11.26 15.07 -18.17
N HIS A 92 11.54 13.98 -18.86
CA HIS A 92 10.77 12.76 -18.76
C HIS A 92 10.83 12.40 -17.28
N ASP A 93 9.71 12.64 -16.61
CA ASP A 93 9.47 12.38 -15.21
C ASP A 93 9.51 10.85 -15.04
N THR A 94 10.71 10.27 -14.99
CA THR A 94 10.96 8.82 -14.90
C THR A 94 10.30 8.23 -13.66
N ALA A 95 10.12 9.03 -12.60
CA ALA A 95 9.38 8.70 -11.38
C ALA A 95 7.86 8.46 -11.60
N LEU A 96 7.31 8.94 -12.73
CA LEU A 96 5.93 8.70 -13.16
C LEU A 96 5.77 7.50 -14.08
N ALA A 97 6.87 6.84 -14.49
CA ALA A 97 6.80 5.66 -15.34
C ALA A 97 5.93 4.56 -14.69
N GLY A 98 4.86 4.18 -15.40
CA GLY A 98 3.89 3.19 -14.95
C GLY A 98 2.83 3.70 -13.95
N ARG A 99 2.72 5.01 -13.70
CA ARG A 99 1.59 5.60 -12.94
C ARG A 99 0.49 6.05 -13.90
N MET A 100 -0.76 5.78 -13.56
CA MET A 100 -1.91 6.31 -14.32
C MET A 100 -2.09 7.80 -14.04
N LYS A 101 -2.27 8.61 -15.11
CA LYS A 101 -2.65 10.02 -14.97
C LYS A 101 -4.16 10.16 -14.92
N PHE A 102 -4.65 11.05 -14.07
CA PHE A 102 -6.07 11.34 -13.96
C PHE A 102 -6.69 11.80 -15.29
N SER A 103 -5.94 12.57 -16.09
CA SER A 103 -6.38 13.04 -17.42
C SER A 103 -6.53 11.93 -18.46
N GLU A 104 -5.82 10.80 -18.28
CA GLU A 104 -5.81 9.67 -19.21
C GLU A 104 -6.78 8.55 -18.76
N PHE A 105 -7.38 8.69 -17.57
CA PHE A 105 -8.32 7.71 -17.02
C PHE A 105 -9.71 7.87 -17.64
N ASP A 106 -10.17 6.80 -18.29
CA ASP A 106 -11.44 6.75 -19.03
C ASP A 106 -12.40 5.74 -18.38
N ILE A 107 -13.39 6.26 -17.66
CA ILE A 107 -14.35 5.44 -16.92
C ILE A 107 -15.25 4.60 -17.84
N ASP A 108 -15.56 5.09 -19.04
CA ASP A 108 -16.44 4.38 -19.97
C ASP A 108 -15.76 3.10 -20.48
N LYS A 109 -14.44 3.13 -20.65
CA LYS A 109 -13.64 1.93 -20.97
C LYS A 109 -13.61 0.93 -19.81
N VAL A 110 -13.41 1.43 -18.59
CA VAL A 110 -13.38 0.57 -17.39
C VAL A 110 -14.73 -0.14 -17.20
N MET A 111 -15.84 0.57 -17.40
CA MET A 111 -17.18 -0.03 -17.25
C MET A 111 -17.50 -1.08 -18.33
N LYS A 112 -16.93 -0.96 -19.53
CA LYS A 112 -17.17 -1.91 -20.65
C LYS A 112 -16.25 -3.12 -20.61
N ASN A 113 -14.98 -2.91 -20.25
CA ASN A 113 -13.92 -3.90 -20.42
C ASN A 113 -13.33 -4.39 -19.08
N GLY A 114 -13.67 -3.74 -17.97
CA GLY A 114 -13.17 -4.08 -16.66
C GLY A 114 -13.76 -5.38 -16.11
N SER A 115 -12.98 -6.07 -15.28
CA SER A 115 -13.45 -7.26 -14.56
C SER A 115 -14.39 -6.89 -13.42
N ASN A 116 -15.48 -7.63 -13.27
CA ASN A 116 -16.43 -7.43 -12.17
C ASN A 116 -15.82 -7.84 -10.81
N LEU A 117 -15.85 -6.92 -9.83
CA LEU A 117 -15.48 -7.22 -8.45
C LEU A 117 -16.65 -7.90 -7.75
N LEU A 118 -16.66 -9.24 -7.76
CA LEU A 118 -17.66 -10.06 -7.09
C LEU A 118 -17.26 -10.36 -5.63
N ALA A 119 -18.18 -10.95 -4.87
CA ALA A 119 -17.89 -11.46 -3.55
C ALA A 119 -16.76 -12.50 -3.65
N CYS A 120 -15.59 -12.15 -3.12
CA CYS A 120 -14.43 -13.02 -3.03
C CYS A 120 -14.36 -13.61 -1.63
N GLU A 121 -14.06 -14.90 -1.53
CA GLU A 121 -13.73 -15.52 -0.25
C GLU A 121 -12.41 -14.91 0.24
N SER A 122 -12.43 -14.34 1.45
CA SER A 122 -11.42 -13.42 2.02
C SER A 122 -10.00 -14.01 2.19
N ILE A 123 -9.79 -15.24 1.73
CA ILE A 123 -8.57 -16.03 1.88
C ILE A 123 -7.62 -15.85 0.68
N ASN A 124 -8.14 -15.45 -0.49
CA ASN A 124 -7.38 -15.45 -1.76
C ASN A 124 -6.84 -14.08 -2.18
N VAL A 125 -6.96 -13.03 -1.35
CA VAL A 125 -6.22 -11.79 -1.61
C VAL A 125 -4.79 -12.06 -1.21
N ASP A 126 -4.00 -12.54 -2.17
CA ASP A 126 -2.60 -12.91 -2.05
C ASP A 126 -1.92 -12.11 -0.92
N VAL A 127 -1.81 -12.76 0.23
CA VAL A 127 -0.86 -12.36 1.26
C VAL A 127 0.48 -12.70 0.64
N PHE A 128 0.97 -11.82 -0.23
CA PHE A 128 2.25 -11.97 -0.91
C PHE A 128 3.35 -12.02 0.15
N GLU A 129 3.58 -13.21 0.71
CA GLU A 129 4.81 -13.63 1.37
C GLU A 129 5.83 -14.07 0.30
N ASN A 130 5.84 -13.42 -0.86
CA ASN A 130 6.90 -13.62 -1.85
C ASN A 130 8.06 -12.67 -1.51
N THR A 131 8.76 -12.99 -0.43
CA THR A 131 10.00 -12.30 -0.01
C THR A 131 11.17 -12.52 -0.97
N ASP A 132 11.02 -13.39 -1.97
CA ASP A 132 12.09 -13.79 -2.88
C ASP A 132 12.08 -13.04 -4.23
N MET A 133 11.04 -12.25 -4.52
CA MET A 133 10.98 -11.42 -5.72
C MET A 133 11.56 -10.04 -5.46
N ASP A 134 12.28 -9.49 -6.44
CA ASP A 134 12.71 -8.10 -6.37
C ASP A 134 11.49 -7.17 -6.22
N PRO A 135 11.49 -6.22 -5.27
CA PRO A 135 10.34 -5.35 -5.01
C PRO A 135 9.85 -4.59 -6.25
N GLN A 136 10.75 -4.29 -7.19
CA GLN A 136 10.43 -3.57 -8.42
C GLN A 136 9.64 -4.44 -9.39
N GLU A 137 10.07 -5.68 -9.59
CA GLU A 137 9.38 -6.64 -10.45
C GLU A 137 8.01 -6.99 -9.89
N HIS A 138 7.91 -7.12 -8.56
CA HIS A 138 6.65 -7.38 -7.87
C HIS A 138 5.64 -6.24 -8.08
N LEU A 139 6.07 -4.99 -7.91
CA LEU A 139 5.23 -3.82 -8.16
C LEU A 139 4.81 -3.69 -9.62
N ALA A 140 5.73 -3.95 -10.56
CA ALA A 140 5.44 -3.92 -11.99
C ALA A 140 4.37 -4.94 -12.37
N ARG A 141 4.50 -6.19 -11.87
CA ARG A 141 3.51 -7.25 -12.09
C ARG A 141 2.14 -6.89 -11.52
N GLN A 142 2.10 -6.34 -10.30
CA GLN A 142 0.84 -5.90 -9.69
C GLN A 142 0.16 -4.78 -10.50
N ARG A 143 0.93 -3.85 -11.07
CA ARG A 143 0.42 -2.79 -11.94
C ARG A 143 -0.12 -3.33 -13.26
N GLU A 144 0.59 -4.27 -13.88
CA GLU A 144 0.14 -4.90 -15.12
C GLU A 144 -1.18 -5.66 -14.92
N MET A 145 -1.27 -6.43 -13.82
CA MET A 145 -2.51 -7.11 -13.43
C MET A 145 -3.63 -6.09 -13.22
N LEU A 146 -3.38 -4.99 -12.49
CA LEU A 146 -4.37 -3.94 -12.27
C LEU A 146 -4.89 -3.35 -13.59
N ASN A 147 -4.00 -2.98 -14.51
CA ASN A 147 -4.41 -2.40 -15.81
C ASN A 147 -5.19 -3.39 -16.67
N LYS A 148 -4.87 -4.69 -16.56
CA LYS A 148 -5.61 -5.78 -17.21
C LYS A 148 -7.02 -5.89 -16.62
N HIS A 149 -7.13 -5.90 -15.30
CA HIS A 149 -8.41 -5.96 -14.58
C HIS A 149 -9.27 -4.72 -14.81
N LEU A 150 -8.67 -3.55 -14.99
CA LEU A 150 -9.39 -2.31 -15.32
C LEU A 150 -9.77 -2.21 -16.80
N GLY A 151 -9.31 -3.13 -17.67
CA GLY A 151 -9.59 -3.06 -19.11
C GLY A 151 -8.91 -1.87 -19.80
N LEU A 152 -7.83 -1.34 -19.22
CA LEU A 152 -7.09 -0.17 -19.70
C LEU A 152 -5.91 -0.53 -20.61
N ASN A 153 -5.56 -1.82 -20.72
CA ASN A 153 -4.47 -2.35 -21.55
C ASN A 153 -4.70 -2.28 -23.07
N PHE A 154 -5.57 -1.40 -23.57
CA PHE A 154 -5.75 -1.25 -25.02
C PHE A 154 -4.46 -0.72 -25.70
N SER A 155 -3.61 0.00 -24.96
CA SER A 155 -2.28 0.44 -25.41
C SER A 155 -1.28 -0.72 -25.53
N SER A 156 -1.37 -1.74 -24.68
CA SER A 156 -0.49 -2.92 -24.71
C SER A 156 -0.81 -3.85 -25.90
N PHE A 157 -2.06 -3.86 -26.36
CA PHE A 157 -2.48 -4.62 -27.56
C PHE A 157 -1.91 -4.04 -28.87
N ILE A 158 -1.50 -2.76 -28.87
CA ILE A 158 -0.89 -2.07 -30.02
C ILE A 158 0.64 -2.26 -30.10
N GLY A 159 1.25 -3.01 -29.17
CA GLY A 159 2.67 -3.40 -29.27
C GLY A 159 3.67 -2.31 -28.87
N LEU A 160 3.30 -1.41 -27.97
CA LEU A 160 4.25 -0.47 -27.36
C LEU A 160 4.58 -0.96 -25.93
N ASP A 161 5.67 -1.70 -25.80
CA ASP A 161 6.21 -2.12 -24.50
C ASP A 161 6.59 -0.87 -23.67
N THR A 162 5.78 -0.53 -22.66
CA THR A 162 6.07 0.57 -21.72
C THR A 162 6.97 0.14 -20.56
N ASN A 163 7.79 -0.90 -20.73
CA ASN A 163 8.77 -1.32 -19.73
C ASN A 163 10.14 -0.71 -20.03
N TYR A 164 10.29 0.58 -19.73
CA TYR A 164 11.61 1.15 -19.43
C TYR A 164 11.69 1.37 -17.91
N LEU A 165 12.16 0.34 -17.22
CA LEU A 165 12.53 0.41 -15.82
C LEU A 165 13.94 1.03 -15.73
N SER A 166 14.06 2.31 -15.40
CA SER A 166 15.35 2.97 -15.15
C SER A 166 15.82 2.71 -13.72
N VAL A 167 17.10 2.35 -13.59
CA VAL A 167 17.82 1.91 -12.38
C VAL A 167 18.11 3.06 -11.39
N GLU A 168 17.74 4.30 -11.73
CA GLU A 168 18.21 5.50 -11.01
C GLU A 168 17.36 5.96 -9.81
N ASP A 169 16.20 5.35 -9.55
CA ASP A 169 15.28 5.79 -8.48
C ASP A 169 15.73 5.43 -7.03
N PHE A 170 16.84 4.70 -6.86
CA PHE A 170 17.36 4.32 -5.54
C PHE A 170 18.73 4.94 -5.16
N GLU A 171 19.37 5.77 -6.00
CA GLU A 171 20.63 6.46 -5.64
C GLU A 171 20.43 7.74 -4.81
N LEU A 172 19.35 7.86 -4.04
CA LEU A 172 19.29 8.83 -2.94
C LEU A 172 19.63 8.16 -1.61
N GLY A 173 20.92 7.86 -1.43
CA GLY A 173 21.40 7.59 -0.07
C GLY A 173 22.65 6.74 0.12
N GLN A 174 23.65 6.74 -0.77
CA GLN A 174 25.02 6.37 -0.36
C GLN A 174 26.07 7.19 -1.12
N LYS A 175 26.56 8.25 -0.49
CA LYS A 175 27.96 8.65 -0.63
C LYS A 175 28.51 8.92 0.79
N PRO A 176 29.77 8.55 1.06
CA PRO A 176 30.38 8.63 2.39
C PRO A 176 30.49 10.06 2.91
#